data_AF-A0A498PMX8-F1
#
_entry.id   AF-A0A498PMX8-F1
#
_cell.length_a   1.000
_cell.length_b   1.000
_cell.length_c   1.000
_cell.angle_alpha   90.00
_cell.angle_beta   90.00
_cell.angle_gamma   90.00
#
_symmetry.space_group_name_H-M   'P 1'
#
loop_
_entity.id
_entity.type
_entity.pdbx_description
1 polymer ?
#
loop_
_entity_poly.entity_id
_entity_poly.type
_entity_poly.pdbx_seq_one_letter_code
_entity_poly.pdbx_strand_id
1 'polypeptide(L)'
;MANDIAVDIAVDIARYPTKHMASPCTANPELWFGYPDDDAGDGAAKARAYERSATEARIQCLRRCPLAQQRLCAQRAVKYREEYGVWAGVKLPGGQYRKRAQLAQAHEVLRRIAAGEINARQLPENADLLARSEHDATPVTALVVHLPSAHVGPRSAA
;
A
#
# COMPACT_ATOMS: atom_id res chain seq x y z
N MET A 1 -22.35 11.97 27.98
CA MET A 1 -22.12 12.31 26.55
C MET A 1 -20.76 11.84 26.02
N ALA A 2 -19.66 11.87 26.78
CA ALA A 2 -18.38 11.27 26.35
C ALA A 2 -18.33 9.73 26.49
N ASN A 3 -19.23 9.14 27.29
CA ASN A 3 -19.23 7.71 27.59
C ASN A 3 -19.97 6.85 26.55
N ASP A 4 -20.93 7.41 25.81
CA ASP A 4 -21.71 6.68 24.80
C ASP A 4 -20.91 6.41 23.52
N ILE A 5 -20.04 7.34 23.11
CA ILE A 5 -19.20 7.21 21.91
C ILE A 5 -18.19 6.05 22.05
N ALA A 6 -17.67 5.84 23.27
CA ALA A 6 -16.71 4.77 23.55
C ALA A 6 -17.36 3.38 23.50
N VAL A 7 -18.64 3.28 23.86
CA VAL A 7 -19.39 2.01 23.83
C VAL A 7 -19.79 1.66 22.40
N ASP A 8 -20.22 2.63 21.59
CA ASP A 8 -20.56 2.39 20.18
C ASP A 8 -19.34 1.93 19.34
N ILE A 9 -18.15 2.51 19.58
CA ILE A 9 -16.91 2.08 18.91
C ILE A 9 -16.54 0.63 19.30
N ALA A 10 -16.73 0.25 20.56
CA ALA A 10 -16.41 -1.09 21.04
C ALA A 10 -17.37 -2.16 20.48
N VAL A 11 -18.65 -1.82 20.30
CA VAL A 11 -19.67 -2.72 19.73
C VAL A 11 -19.43 -2.96 18.23
N ASP A 12 -18.98 -1.95 17.48
CA ASP A 12 -18.66 -2.10 16.06
C ASP A 12 -17.41 -2.96 15.80
N ILE A 13 -16.38 -2.85 16.65
CA ILE A 13 -15.15 -3.69 16.57
C ILE A 13 -15.48 -5.17 16.83
N ALA A 14 -16.46 -5.46 17.68
CA ALA A 14 -16.86 -6.84 17.98
C ALA A 14 -17.76 -7.48 16.90
N ARG A 15 -18.44 -6.66 16.07
CA ARG A 15 -19.38 -7.14 15.04
C ARG A 15 -18.73 -7.46 13.69
N TYR A 16 -17.58 -6.86 13.41
CA TYR A 16 -16.77 -7.15 12.22
C TYR A 16 -15.31 -7.33 12.63
N PRO A 17 -14.80 -8.57 12.75
CA PRO A 17 -13.38 -8.79 12.75
C PRO A 17 -12.88 -8.36 11.37
N THR A 18 -12.53 -7.08 11.24
CA THR A 18 -11.74 -6.61 10.12
C THR A 18 -10.51 -7.47 10.14
N LYS A 19 -10.45 -8.41 9.20
CA LYS A 19 -9.23 -9.15 8.90
C LYS A 19 -8.22 -8.07 8.61
N HIS A 20 -7.40 -7.71 9.60
CA HIS A 20 -6.25 -6.85 9.42
C HIS A 20 -5.38 -7.60 8.42
N MET A 21 -5.63 -7.38 7.13
CA MET A 21 -4.68 -7.73 6.09
C MET A 21 -3.47 -6.90 6.43
N ALA A 22 -2.50 -7.53 7.08
CA ALA A 22 -1.25 -6.90 7.45
C ALA A 22 -0.76 -6.14 6.21
N SER A 23 -0.63 -4.82 6.34
CA SER A 23 -0.22 -4.00 5.21
C SER A 23 1.12 -4.53 4.72
N PRO A 24 1.32 -4.73 3.40
CA PRO A 24 2.52 -5.42 2.89
C PRO A 24 3.82 -4.71 3.33
N CYS A 25 3.76 -3.41 3.58
CA CYS A 25 4.85 -2.59 4.10
C CYS A 25 5.32 -2.92 5.52
N THR A 26 4.50 -3.61 6.31
CA THR A 26 4.87 -4.01 7.69
C THR A 26 5.65 -5.31 7.74
N ALA A 27 5.58 -6.14 6.69
CA ALA A 27 6.26 -7.44 6.65
C ALA A 27 7.76 -7.33 6.37
N ASN A 28 8.20 -6.25 5.70
CA ASN A 28 9.61 -6.00 5.40
C ASN A 28 9.86 -4.49 5.26
N PRO A 29 10.07 -3.73 6.36
CA PRO A 29 10.25 -2.28 6.30
C PRO A 29 11.45 -1.81 5.46
N GLU A 30 12.56 -2.56 5.47
CA GLU A 30 13.80 -2.24 4.74
C GLU A 30 13.56 -2.08 3.23
N LEU A 31 12.65 -2.87 2.66
CA LEU A 31 12.26 -2.78 1.25
C LEU A 31 11.63 -1.41 0.90
N TRP A 32 10.94 -0.78 1.85
CA TRP A 32 10.09 0.39 1.62
C TRP A 32 10.79 1.70 1.95
N PHE A 33 11.70 1.67 2.92
CA PHE A 33 12.36 2.87 3.44
C PHE A 33 13.86 2.93 3.12
N GLY A 34 14.42 1.85 2.56
CA GLY A 34 15.80 1.77 2.13
C GLY A 34 16.77 1.36 3.24
N TYR A 35 17.97 0.96 2.83
CA TYR A 35 19.05 0.54 3.72
C TYR A 35 19.59 1.73 4.53
N PRO A 36 19.98 1.52 5.80
CA PRO A 36 20.73 2.51 6.55
C PRO A 36 22.05 2.86 5.82
N ASP A 37 22.44 4.13 5.89
CA ASP A 37 23.52 4.71 5.06
C ASP A 37 24.94 4.40 5.59
N ASP A 38 25.05 3.51 6.56
CA ASP A 38 26.24 3.19 7.36
C ASP A 38 27.23 2.24 6.67
N ASP A 39 26.89 1.68 5.50
CA ASP A 39 27.83 0.88 4.72
C ASP A 39 28.74 1.76 3.84
N ALA A 40 30.06 1.55 3.86
CA ALA A 40 31.05 2.27 3.04
C ALA A 40 30.99 1.97 1.52
N GLY A 41 29.82 1.57 1.01
CA GLY A 41 29.61 1.16 -0.38
C GLY A 41 29.58 2.32 -1.37
N ASP A 42 29.91 2.03 -2.63
CA ASP A 42 29.81 2.96 -3.76
C ASP A 42 28.39 3.57 -3.85
N GLY A 43 28.32 4.90 -3.81
CA GLY A 43 27.06 5.65 -3.87
C GLY A 43 26.23 5.37 -5.11
N ALA A 44 26.85 5.02 -6.25
CA ALA A 44 26.12 4.64 -7.45
C ALA A 44 25.48 3.25 -7.31
N ALA A 45 26.19 2.28 -6.70
CA ALA A 45 25.63 0.97 -6.38
C ALA A 45 24.45 1.09 -5.39
N LYS A 46 24.60 1.90 -4.33
CA LYS A 46 23.52 2.20 -3.37
C LYS A 46 22.30 2.81 -4.06
N ALA A 47 22.50 3.79 -4.94
CA ALA A 47 21.40 4.42 -5.67
C ALA A 47 20.63 3.41 -6.53
N ARG A 48 21.33 2.51 -7.26
CA ARG A 48 20.67 1.46 -8.04
C ARG A 48 19.92 0.47 -7.16
N ALA A 49 20.47 0.10 -6.00
CA ALA A 49 19.78 -0.76 -5.04
C ALA A 49 18.48 -0.10 -4.54
N TYR A 50 18.54 1.18 -4.15
CA TYR A 50 17.36 1.94 -3.74
C TYR A 50 16.31 2.05 -4.85
N GLU A 51 16.72 2.27 -6.11
CA GLU A 51 15.79 2.29 -7.23
C GLU A 51 15.08 0.94 -7.42
N ARG A 52 15.80 -0.18 -7.32
CA ARG A 52 15.20 -1.53 -7.41
C ARG A 52 14.23 -1.78 -6.26
N SER A 53 14.66 -1.54 -5.01
CA SER A 53 13.82 -1.73 -3.83
C SER A 53 12.55 -0.87 -3.87
N ALA A 54 12.68 0.40 -4.25
CA ALA A 54 11.53 1.28 -4.40
C ALA A 54 10.57 0.83 -5.50
N THR A 55 11.10 0.28 -6.61
CA THR A 55 10.27 -0.27 -7.69
C THR A 55 9.49 -1.48 -7.20
N GLU A 56 10.14 -2.40 -6.50
CA GLU A 56 9.49 -3.59 -5.93
C GLU A 56 8.45 -3.21 -4.86
N ALA A 57 8.78 -2.31 -3.94
CA ALA A 57 7.85 -1.78 -2.94
C ALA A 57 6.59 -1.17 -3.60
N ARG A 58 6.76 -0.39 -4.68
CA ARG A 58 5.63 0.18 -5.44
C ARG A 58 4.74 -0.92 -6.02
N ILE A 59 5.31 -1.93 -6.68
CA ILE A 59 4.53 -3.05 -7.24
C ILE A 59 3.74 -3.76 -6.13
N GLN A 60 4.39 -4.07 -4.99
CA GLN A 60 3.72 -4.71 -3.86
C GLN A 60 2.60 -3.83 -3.29
N CYS A 61 2.82 -2.53 -3.15
CA CYS A 61 1.79 -1.57 -2.71
C CYS A 61 0.58 -1.60 -3.63
N LEU A 62 0.82 -1.45 -4.93
CA LEU A 62 -0.24 -1.32 -5.92
C LEU A 62 -1.05 -2.61 -6.06
N ARG A 63 -0.40 -3.77 -5.98
CA ARG A 63 -1.07 -5.07 -6.15
C ARG A 63 -1.74 -5.60 -4.88
N ARG A 64 -1.13 -5.38 -3.71
CA ARG A 64 -1.53 -6.08 -2.45
C ARG A 64 -2.17 -5.19 -1.40
N CYS A 65 -1.94 -3.87 -1.43
CA CYS A 65 -2.51 -2.97 -0.44
C CYS A 65 -3.96 -2.59 -0.80
N PRO A 66 -4.93 -2.72 0.12
CA PRO A 66 -6.29 -2.23 -0.10
C PRO A 66 -6.32 -0.73 -0.40
N LEU A 67 -7.22 -0.27 -1.27
CA LEU A 67 -7.29 1.15 -1.66
C LEU A 67 -7.55 2.08 -0.47
N ALA A 68 -8.41 1.67 0.48
CA ALA A 68 -8.64 2.43 1.71
C ALA A 68 -7.35 2.60 2.53
N GLN A 69 -6.52 1.54 2.60
CA GLN A 69 -5.23 1.60 3.30
C GLN A 69 -4.21 2.48 2.57
N GLN A 70 -4.22 2.52 1.23
CA GLN A 70 -3.38 3.43 0.46
C GLN A 70 -3.74 4.90 0.75
N ARG A 71 -5.03 5.23 0.88
CA ARG A 71 -5.47 6.60 1.25
C ARG A 71 -4.97 7.00 2.64
N LEU A 72 -5.10 6.11 3.63
CA LEU A 72 -4.56 6.34 4.97
C LEU A 72 -3.03 6.48 4.98
N CYS A 73 -2.34 5.66 4.19
CA CYS A 73 -0.89 5.74 4.01
C CYS A 73 -0.47 7.11 3.45
N ALA A 74 -1.17 7.60 2.42
CA ALA A 74 -0.90 8.91 1.83
C ALA A 74 -1.16 10.06 2.82
N GLN A 75 -2.22 9.99 3.62
CA GLN A 75 -2.50 10.96 4.68
C GLN A 75 -1.36 11.03 5.70
N ARG A 76 -0.84 9.87 6.13
CA ARG A 76 0.29 9.80 7.06
C ARG A 76 1.55 10.42 6.47
N ALA A 77 1.87 10.11 5.22
CA ALA A 77 3.05 10.66 4.54
C ALA A 77 3.02 12.19 4.49
N VAL A 78 1.87 12.77 4.13
CA VAL A 78 1.69 14.23 4.09
C VAL A 78 1.74 14.84 5.51
N LYS A 79 1.08 14.20 6.48
CA LYS A 79 1.03 14.67 7.87
C LYS A 79 2.43 14.75 8.50
N TYR A 80 3.24 13.74 8.29
CA TYR A 80 4.60 13.65 8.86
C TYR A 80 5.67 14.27 7.94
N ARG A 81 5.27 14.80 6.78
CA ARG A 81 6.17 15.40 5.79
C ARG A 81 7.31 14.46 5.40
N GLU A 82 6.97 13.20 5.19
CA GLU A 82 7.93 12.15 4.85
C GLU A 82 8.71 12.55 3.60
N GLU A 83 10.02 12.34 3.59
CA GLU A 83 10.87 12.72 2.46
C GLU A 83 11.43 11.51 1.71
N TYR A 84 11.34 10.32 2.32
CA TYR A 84 12.00 9.10 1.88
C TYR A 84 11.02 7.93 1.75
N GLY A 85 11.43 6.93 0.96
CA GLY A 85 10.72 5.66 0.82
C GLY A 85 9.52 5.71 -0.14
N VAL A 86 8.69 4.67 -0.06
CA VAL A 86 7.50 4.50 -0.90
C VAL A 86 6.23 4.56 -0.05
N TRP A 87 5.36 5.52 -0.37
CA TRP A 87 4.11 5.77 0.33
C TRP A 87 2.95 5.71 -0.64
N ALA A 88 1.94 4.88 -0.36
CA ALA A 88 0.77 4.70 -1.21
C ALA A 88 1.10 4.49 -2.72
N GLY A 89 2.21 3.82 -3.03
CA GLY A 89 2.67 3.59 -4.40
C GLY A 89 3.43 4.76 -5.05
N VAL A 90 3.69 5.84 -4.30
CA VAL A 90 4.49 6.99 -4.71
C VAL A 90 5.87 6.90 -4.07
N LYS A 91 6.93 6.97 -4.88
CA LYS A 91 8.31 7.04 -4.40
C LYS A 91 8.68 8.48 -4.08
N LEU A 92 9.27 8.71 -2.91
CA LEU A 92 9.79 10.01 -2.52
C LEU A 92 11.27 10.17 -2.88
N PRO A 93 11.69 11.37 -3.34
CA PRO A 93 13.03 11.60 -3.89
C PRO A 93 14.14 11.81 -2.84
N GLY A 94 13.81 11.87 -1.55
CA GLY A 94 14.73 12.20 -0.44
C GLY A 94 14.81 13.70 -0.13
N GLY A 95 15.37 14.05 1.03
CA GLY A 95 15.52 15.43 1.55
C GLY A 95 16.59 16.29 0.87
N GLN A 96 17.07 15.93 -0.33
CA GLN A 96 18.07 16.72 -1.04
C GLN A 96 17.47 18.06 -1.49
N TYR A 97 18.06 19.20 -1.10
CA TYR A 97 17.56 20.54 -1.42
C TYR A 97 17.30 20.78 -2.93
N ARG A 98 18.16 20.23 -3.80
CA ARG A 98 18.01 20.29 -5.26
C ARG A 98 16.76 19.57 -5.78
N LYS A 99 16.21 18.62 -5.02
CA LYS A 99 15.01 17.84 -5.35
C LYS A 99 13.76 18.33 -4.61
N ARG A 100 13.80 19.46 -3.88
CA ARG A 100 12.65 19.97 -3.11
C ARG A 100 11.37 20.15 -3.93
N ALA A 101 11.50 20.57 -5.19
CA ALA A 101 10.37 20.72 -6.10
C ALA A 101 9.75 19.36 -6.46
N GLN A 102 10.58 18.34 -6.69
CA GLN A 102 10.12 16.97 -6.93
C GLN A 102 9.46 16.38 -5.68
N LEU A 103 9.99 16.66 -4.49
CA LEU A 103 9.37 16.24 -3.24
C LEU A 103 8.01 16.89 -3.03
N ALA A 104 7.90 18.21 -3.27
CA ALA A 104 6.64 18.92 -3.20
C ALA A 104 5.60 18.38 -4.19
N GLN A 105 6.01 18.04 -5.41
CA GLN A 105 5.16 17.41 -6.40
C GLN A 105 4.68 16.02 -5.94
N ALA A 106 5.57 15.20 -5.38
CA ALA A 106 5.21 13.89 -4.85
C ALA A 106 4.21 14.00 -3.69
N HIS A 107 4.39 14.98 -2.80
CA HIS A 107 3.44 15.29 -1.73
C HIS A 107 2.09 15.76 -2.25
N GLU A 108 2.06 16.52 -3.35
CA GLU A 108 0.80 16.92 -3.97
C GLU A 108 0.02 15.71 -4.51
N VAL A 109 0.71 14.79 -5.18
CA VAL A 109 0.12 13.51 -5.60
C VAL A 109 -0.44 12.74 -4.39
N LEU A 110 0.31 12.67 -3.28
CA LEU A 110 -0.15 12.02 -2.05
C LEU A 110 -1.39 12.71 -1.44
N ARG A 111 -1.50 14.05 -1.49
CA ARG A 111 -2.71 14.77 -1.04
C ARG A 111 -3.93 14.35 -1.85
N ARG A 112 -3.80 14.27 -3.18
CA ARG A 112 -4.90 13.85 -4.07
C ARG A 112 -5.31 12.39 -3.83
N ILE A 113 -4.34 11.50 -3.58
CA ILE A 113 -4.62 10.10 -3.17
C ILE A 113 -5.33 10.07 -1.82
N ALA A 114 -4.84 10.82 -0.83
CA ALA A 114 -5.44 10.91 0.50
C ALA A 114 -6.91 11.38 0.45
N ALA A 115 -7.19 12.37 -0.39
CA ALA A 115 -8.53 12.88 -0.67
C ALA A 115 -9.39 11.89 -1.48
N GLY A 116 -8.78 10.90 -2.12
CA GLY A 116 -9.45 9.94 -3.01
C GLY A 116 -9.82 10.50 -4.37
N GLU A 117 -9.26 11.64 -4.74
CA GLU A 117 -9.44 12.26 -6.04
C GLU A 117 -8.78 11.44 -7.15
N ILE A 118 -7.69 10.76 -6.81
CA ILE A 118 -6.98 9.84 -7.71
C ILE A 118 -6.67 8.53 -7.00
N ASN A 119 -6.64 7.45 -7.77
CA ASN A 119 -6.08 6.18 -7.34
C ASN A 119 -4.61 6.11 -7.74
N ALA A 120 -3.75 5.63 -6.84
CA ALA A 120 -2.32 5.45 -7.14
C ALA A 120 -2.08 4.61 -8.40
N ARG A 121 -2.95 3.64 -8.69
CA ARG A 121 -2.86 2.79 -9.90
C ARG A 121 -3.12 3.54 -11.21
N GLN A 122 -3.77 4.71 -11.15
CA GLN A 122 -4.09 5.54 -12.32
C GLN A 122 -2.96 6.51 -12.69
N LEU A 123 -1.94 6.65 -11.84
CA LEU A 123 -0.77 7.46 -12.17
C LEU A 123 -0.04 6.83 -13.37
N PRO A 124 0.32 7.60 -14.42
CA PRO A 124 0.95 7.06 -15.62
C PRO A 124 2.16 6.17 -15.31
N GLU A 125 3.05 6.62 -14.42
CA GLU A 125 4.24 5.88 -14.02
C GLU A 125 3.93 4.57 -13.28
N ASN A 126 2.77 4.46 -12.63
CA ASN A 126 2.33 3.25 -11.95
C ASN A 126 1.60 2.31 -12.91
N ALA A 127 0.83 2.85 -13.85
CA ALA A 127 0.18 2.08 -14.90
C ALA A 127 1.24 1.38 -15.78
N ASP A 128 2.26 2.13 -16.22
CA ASP A 128 3.39 1.59 -16.98
C ASP A 128 4.16 0.52 -16.20
N LEU A 129 4.37 0.75 -14.90
CA LEU A 129 5.05 -0.19 -14.03
C LEU A 129 4.24 -1.49 -13.90
N LEU A 130 2.94 -1.39 -13.64
CA LEU A 130 2.07 -2.55 -13.50
C LEU A 130 1.99 -3.37 -14.80
N ALA A 131 1.86 -2.71 -15.95
CA ALA A 131 1.81 -3.37 -17.25
C ALA A 131 3.10 -4.14 -17.56
N ARG A 132 4.27 -3.55 -17.24
CA ARG A 132 5.56 -4.26 -17.40
C ARG A 132 5.66 -5.48 -16.48
N SER A 133 5.15 -5.36 -15.26
CA SER A 133 5.23 -6.43 -14.25
C SER A 133 4.14 -7.50 -14.39
N GLU A 134 3.17 -7.38 -15.29
CA GLU A 134 2.14 -8.42 -15.52
C GLU A 134 2.75 -9.75 -16.00
N HIS A 135 3.86 -9.67 -16.74
CA HIS A 135 4.61 -10.83 -17.23
C HIS A 135 5.44 -11.53 -16.14
N ASP A 136 5.66 -10.85 -15.00
CA ASP A 136 6.44 -11.32 -13.85
C ASP A 136 5.54 -12.02 -12.80
N ALA A 137 4.47 -12.67 -13.25
CA ALA A 137 3.44 -13.26 -12.40
C ALA A 137 4.07 -14.23 -11.37
N THR A 138 4.12 -13.76 -10.13
CA THR A 138 4.51 -14.55 -8.97
C THR A 138 3.52 -15.70 -8.82
N PRO A 139 3.95 -16.95 -8.60
CA PRO A 139 3.03 -18.08 -8.47
C PRO A 139 2.00 -17.80 -7.37
N VAL A 140 0.74 -17.68 -7.77
CA VAL A 140 -0.39 -17.52 -6.85
C VAL A 140 -0.68 -18.90 -6.28
N THR A 141 -0.55 -19.07 -4.96
CA THR A 141 -1.04 -20.26 -4.28
C THR A 141 -2.56 -20.31 -4.44
N ALA A 142 -3.04 -21.17 -5.34
CA ALA A 142 -4.47 -21.34 -5.57
C ALA A 142 -5.12 -21.92 -4.31
N LEU A 143 -6.03 -21.16 -3.69
CA LEU A 143 -6.86 -21.66 -2.60
C LEU A 143 -8.10 -22.31 -3.22
N VAL A 144 -8.20 -23.64 -3.16
CA VAL A 144 -9.42 -24.35 -3.56
C VAL A 144 -10.42 -24.25 -2.42
N VAL A 145 -11.53 -23.54 -2.64
CA VAL A 145 -12.65 -23.48 -1.70
C VAL A 145 -13.71 -24.46 -2.18
N HIS A 146 -13.93 -25.54 -1.42
CA HIS A 146 -15.05 -26.44 -1.64
C HIS A 146 -16.31 -25.86 -0.99
N LEU A 147 -17.28 -25.43 -1.79
CA LEU A 147 -18.62 -25.12 -1.29
C LEU A 147 -19.38 -26.43 -1.05
N PRO A 148 -19.99 -26.62 0.13
CA PRO A 148 -20.95 -27.71 0.32
C PRO A 148 -22.20 -27.40 -0.50
N SER A 149 -22.52 -28.27 -1.45
CA SER A 149 -23.79 -28.25 -2.17
C SER A 149 -24.94 -28.44 -1.18
N ALA A 150 -25.71 -27.40 -0.90
CA ALA A 150 -26.93 -27.55 -0.11
C ALA A 150 -27.90 -28.46 -0.87
N HIS A 151 -28.15 -29.66 -0.34
CA HIS A 151 -29.22 -30.52 -0.83
C HIS A 151 -30.57 -29.85 -0.51
N VAL A 152 -31.12 -29.15 -1.50
CA VAL A 152 -32.52 -28.76 -1.51
C VAL A 152 -33.32 -30.03 -1.75
N GLY A 153 -33.77 -30.67 -0.67
CA GLY A 153 -34.76 -31.74 -0.74
C GLY A 153 -36.10 -31.20 -1.26
N PRO A 154 -36.91 -32.01 -1.97
CA PRO A 154 -38.18 -31.57 -2.51
C PRO A 154 -39.12 -31.15 -1.36
N ARG A 155 -39.59 -29.90 -1.41
CA ARG A 155 -40.65 -29.41 -0.50
C ARG A 155 -41.94 -30.11 -0.89
N SER A 156 -42.43 -31.00 -0.03
CA SER A 156 -43.76 -31.58 -0.14
C SER A 156 -44.79 -30.46 0.05
N ALA A 157 -45.61 -30.21 -0.97
CA ALA A 157 -46.83 -29.45 -0.82
C ALA A 157 -47.90 -30.39 -0.26
N ALA A 158 -48.41 -30.09 0.93
CA ALA A 158 -49.59 -30.71 1.53
C ALA A 158 -50.61 -29.59 1.81
#